data_AF-A0A9E2NKL3-F1
#
_entry.id   AF-A0A9E2NKL3-F1
#
_cell.length_a   1.000
_cell.length_b   1.000
_cell.length_c   1.000
_cell.angle_alpha   90.00
_cell.angle_beta   90.00
_cell.angle_gamma   90.00
#
_symmetry.space_group_name_H-M   'P 1'
#
loop_
_entity.id
_entity.type
_entity.pdbx_description
1 polymer ?
#
loop_
_entity_poly.entity_id
_entity_poly.type
_entity_poly.pdbx_seq_one_letter_code
_entity_poly.pdbx_strand_id
1 'polypeptide(L)'
;AGTEVKPQINQDAVRIMKELYHIDMNETQYSKLLKDIPEVDIVITMGCNVQCPTLPCKHREDWGLEDPSGKEDEAFKYTARMIEEKVIDLKTRIKQGEL
;
A
#
# COMPACT_ATOMS: atom_id res chain seq x y z
N ALA A 1 0.14 -0.50 6.79
CA ALA A 1 0.91 -0.33 8.05
C ALA A 1 2.38 -0.26 7.69
N GLY A 2 3.21 0.41 8.50
CA GLY A 2 4.64 0.57 8.26
C GLY A 2 5.49 0.02 9.41
N THR A 3 6.78 -0.15 9.16
CA THR A 3 7.78 -0.47 10.20
C THR A 3 8.02 0.71 11.15
N GLU A 4 7.75 1.93 10.68
CA GLU A 4 7.87 3.18 11.43
C GLU A 4 6.56 3.96 11.39
N VAL A 5 6.28 4.73 12.46
CA VAL A 5 5.18 5.71 12.44
C VAL A 5 5.71 7.03 11.92
N LYS A 6 5.01 7.60 10.94
CA LYS A 6 5.09 9.03 10.63
C LYS A 6 3.85 9.75 11.15
N PRO A 7 3.98 11.00 11.65
CA PRO A 7 2.87 11.73 12.27
C PRO A 7 1.72 12.00 11.29
N GLN A 8 1.99 12.01 9.99
CA GLN A 8 1.00 12.20 8.94
C GLN A 8 1.30 11.34 7.73
N ILE A 9 0.27 11.09 6.91
CA ILE A 9 0.42 10.50 5.57
C ILE A 9 1.23 11.46 4.70
N ASN A 10 2.02 10.93 3.76
CA ASN A 10 2.71 11.76 2.77
C ASN A 10 1.71 12.64 2.01
N GLN A 11 1.85 13.96 2.08
CA GLN A 11 0.88 14.90 1.53
C GLN A 11 0.90 14.96 0.00
N ASP A 12 2.00 14.58 -0.66
CA ASP A 12 2.01 14.39 -2.12
C ASP A 12 1.16 13.20 -2.52
N ALA A 13 1.26 12.09 -1.80
CA ALA A 13 0.38 10.95 -2.01
C ALA A 13 -1.10 11.32 -1.77
N VAL A 14 -1.41 12.08 -0.72
CA VAL A 14 -2.78 12.58 -0.46
C VAL A 14 -3.29 13.40 -1.65
N ARG A 15 -2.50 14.36 -2.11
CA ARG A 15 -2.87 15.25 -3.22
C ARG A 15 -3.12 14.46 -4.50
N ILE A 16 -2.21 13.55 -4.86
CA ILE A 16 -2.35 12.72 -6.06
C ILE A 16 -3.59 11.80 -5.98
N MET A 17 -3.89 11.21 -4.82
CA MET A 17 -5.09 10.40 -4.64
C MET A 17 -6.39 11.21 -4.77
N LYS A 18 -6.40 12.45 -4.28
CA LYS A 18 -7.53 13.39 -4.48
C LYS A 18 -7.71 13.74 -5.95
N GLU A 19 -6.63 14.02 -6.65
CA GLU A 19 -6.64 14.41 -8.07
C GLU A 19 -7.07 13.26 -8.98
N LEU A 20 -6.50 12.07 -8.79
CA LEU A 20 -6.75 10.91 -9.67
C LEU A 20 -8.07 10.20 -9.38
N TYR A 21 -8.42 10.03 -8.10
CA TYR A 21 -9.49 9.13 -7.67
C TYR A 21 -10.59 9.82 -6.87
N HIS A 22 -10.46 11.13 -6.60
CA HIS A 22 -11.37 11.88 -5.75
C HIS A 22 -11.49 11.31 -4.33
N ILE A 23 -10.39 10.74 -3.81
CA ILE A 23 -10.30 10.15 -2.47
C ILE A 23 -9.38 11.01 -1.60
N ASP A 24 -9.90 11.53 -0.48
CA ASP A 24 -9.09 12.12 0.57
C ASP A 24 -8.64 11.05 1.58
N MET A 25 -7.37 10.66 1.52
CA MET A 25 -6.82 9.69 2.48
C MET A 25 -6.81 10.22 3.92
N ASN A 26 -6.76 11.54 4.15
CA ASN A 26 -6.74 12.10 5.50
C ASN A 26 -8.08 11.94 6.24
N GLU A 27 -9.19 11.71 5.54
CA GLU A 27 -10.50 11.57 6.18
C GLU A 27 -10.66 10.26 6.94
N THR A 28 -10.03 9.19 6.46
CA THR A 28 -10.28 7.82 6.97
C THR A 28 -9.02 7.01 7.26
N GLN A 29 -7.85 7.46 6.77
CA GLN A 29 -6.60 6.72 6.92
C GLN A 29 -5.63 7.44 7.85
N TYR A 30 -4.74 6.66 8.46
CA TYR A 30 -3.67 7.14 9.32
C TYR A 30 -2.51 6.13 9.34
N SER A 31 -1.32 6.63 9.69
CA SER A 31 -0.13 5.80 9.87
C SER A 31 -0.29 4.87 11.06
N LYS A 32 -0.05 3.58 10.87
CA LYS A 32 -0.14 2.53 11.90
C LYS A 32 1.06 1.59 11.81
N LEU A 33 1.56 1.06 12.93
CA LEU A 33 2.67 0.11 12.92
C LEU A 33 2.20 -1.29 12.52
N LEU A 34 3.15 -2.12 12.05
CA LEU A 34 2.91 -3.54 11.80
C LEU A 34 2.46 -4.31 13.05
N LYS A 35 2.79 -3.85 14.26
CA LYS A 35 2.33 -4.48 15.51
C LYS A 35 0.88 -4.08 15.89
N ASP A 36 0.34 -3.04 15.26
CA ASP A 36 -0.97 -2.49 15.59
C ASP A 36 -2.06 -3.02 14.64
N ILE A 37 -1.70 -3.84 13.64
CA ILE A 37 -2.69 -4.48 12.76
C ILE A 37 -3.18 -5.78 13.39
N PRO A 38 -4.47 -6.13 13.20
CA PRO A 38 -4.99 -7.42 13.61
C PRO A 38 -4.37 -8.54 12.77
N GLU A 39 -4.68 -9.79 13.10
CA GLU A 39 -4.36 -10.92 12.22
C GLU A 39 -5.01 -10.72 10.84
N VAL A 40 -4.27 -11.08 9.80
CA VAL A 40 -4.68 -10.89 8.41
C VAL A 40 -4.42 -12.16 7.61
N ASP A 41 -5.33 -12.50 6.70
CA ASP A 41 -5.17 -13.66 5.82
C ASP A 41 -4.12 -13.41 4.72
N ILE A 42 -4.02 -12.18 4.23
CA ILE A 42 -3.19 -11.81 3.08
C ILE A 42 -2.29 -10.64 3.46
N VAL A 43 -0.98 -10.80 3.23
CA VAL A 43 0.02 -9.74 3.40
C VAL A 43 0.60 -9.37 2.05
N ILE A 44 0.40 -8.12 1.65
CA ILE A 44 1.02 -7.53 0.46
C ILE A 44 2.14 -6.60 0.88
N THR A 45 3.35 -6.82 0.36
CA THR A 45 4.45 -5.85 0.47
C THR A 45 4.62 -5.09 -0.84
N MET A 46 5.13 -3.87 -0.77
CA MET A 46 5.27 -2.99 -1.93
C MET A 46 6.74 -2.75 -2.30
N GLY A 47 7.66 -3.69 -2.00
CA GLY A 47 9.10 -3.57 -2.24
C GLY A 47 9.99 -3.73 -1.00
N CYS A 48 11.29 -4.00 -1.22
CA CYS A 48 12.24 -4.53 -0.22
C CYS A 48 13.24 -3.49 0.33
N ASN A 49 12.82 -2.23 0.50
CA ASN A 49 13.71 -1.21 1.07
C ASN A 49 13.79 -1.25 2.61
N VAL A 50 13.01 -2.12 3.26
CA VAL A 50 12.98 -2.30 4.71
C VAL A 50 12.86 -3.79 5.05
N GLN A 51 13.55 -4.24 6.09
CA GLN A 51 13.32 -5.57 6.64
C GLN A 51 11.96 -5.59 7.35
N CYS A 52 10.94 -6.12 6.69
CA CYS A 52 9.65 -6.35 7.31
C CYS A 52 9.70 -7.61 8.17
N PRO A 53 9.33 -7.56 9.46
CA PRO A 53 9.16 -8.77 10.27
C PRO A 53 8.10 -9.69 9.64
N THR A 54 8.27 -11.00 9.81
CA THR A 54 7.30 -11.98 9.36
C THR A 54 6.01 -11.83 10.18
N LEU A 55 4.94 -11.48 9.49
CA LEU A 55 3.58 -11.47 10.03
C LEU A 55 2.92 -12.81 9.70
N PRO A 56 2.21 -13.45 10.64
CA PRO A 56 1.38 -14.61 10.35
C PRO A 56 0.32 -14.26 9.29
N CYS A 57 0.23 -15.07 8.24
CA CYS A 57 -0.73 -14.92 7.15
C CYS A 57 -0.86 -16.23 6.38
N LYS A 58 -1.94 -16.39 5.61
CA LYS A 58 -2.16 -17.53 4.71
C LYS A 58 -1.47 -17.32 3.36
N HIS A 59 -1.53 -16.10 2.84
CA HIS A 59 -0.89 -15.72 1.59
C HIS A 59 0.00 -14.50 1.76
N ARG A 60 1.14 -14.49 1.07
CA ARG A 60 2.09 -13.38 1.04
C ARG A 60 2.61 -13.19 -0.37
N GLU A 61 2.54 -11.96 -0.86
CA GLU A 61 3.16 -11.57 -2.12
C GLU A 61 3.84 -10.20 -2.03
N ASP A 62 4.91 -10.03 -2.80
CA ASP A 62 5.60 -8.76 -2.94
C ASP A 62 5.31 -8.17 -4.32
N TRP A 63 4.83 -6.94 -4.34
CA TRP A 63 4.54 -6.21 -5.56
C TRP A 63 5.76 -5.48 -6.13
N GLY A 64 6.86 -5.40 -5.37
CA GLY A 64 8.15 -4.90 -5.86
C GLY A 64 8.08 -3.47 -6.41
N LEU A 65 7.24 -2.62 -5.83
CA LEU A 65 7.05 -1.25 -6.29
C LEU A 65 8.20 -0.36 -5.78
N GLU A 66 8.54 0.65 -6.56
CA GLU A 66 9.52 1.63 -6.14
C GLU A 66 8.87 2.70 -5.25
N ASP A 67 9.55 3.11 -4.17
CA ASP A 67 9.05 4.16 -3.28
C ASP A 67 9.06 5.52 -4.01
N PRO A 68 7.89 6.17 -4.20
CA PRO A 68 7.81 7.46 -4.87
C PRO A 68 8.23 8.63 -3.96
N SER A 69 8.45 8.40 -2.66
CA SER A 69 8.77 9.45 -1.70
C SER A 69 9.99 10.28 -2.11
N GLY A 70 9.82 11.61 -2.15
CA GLY A 70 10.88 12.54 -2.55
C GLY A 70 11.09 12.66 -4.07
N LYS A 71 10.27 11.99 -4.89
CA LYS A 71 10.25 12.11 -6.35
C LYS A 71 9.16 13.07 -6.82
N GLU A 72 9.13 13.30 -8.13
CA GLU A 72 8.13 14.14 -8.79
C GLU A 72 6.75 13.46 -8.86
N ASP A 73 5.71 14.25 -9.10
CA ASP A 73 4.31 13.81 -9.19
C ASP A 73 4.09 12.62 -10.13
N GLU A 74 4.81 12.56 -11.25
CA GLU A 74 4.65 11.45 -12.20
C GLU A 74 5.06 10.11 -11.59
N ALA A 75 6.04 10.07 -10.67
CA ALA A 75 6.38 8.85 -9.95
C ALA A 75 5.24 8.41 -9.02
N PHE A 76 4.59 9.35 -8.33
CA PHE A 76 3.42 9.03 -7.49
C PHE A 76 2.24 8.55 -8.32
N LYS A 77 1.93 9.21 -9.44
CA LYS A 77 0.84 8.80 -10.35
C LYS A 77 1.09 7.42 -10.94
N TYR A 78 2.34 7.14 -11.34
CA TYR A 78 2.74 5.83 -11.84
C TYR A 78 2.53 4.75 -10.77
N THR A 79 3.06 4.96 -9.56
CA THR A 79 2.90 4.01 -8.44
C THR A 79 1.43 3.79 -8.09
N ALA A 80 0.60 4.84 -8.08
CA ALA A 80 -0.83 4.73 -7.78
C ALA A 80 -1.58 3.85 -8.80
N ARG A 81 -1.30 4.04 -10.10
CA ARG A 81 -1.89 3.21 -11.17
C ARG A 81 -1.45 1.76 -11.09
N MET A 82 -0.16 1.51 -10.80
CA MET A 82 0.34 0.15 -10.60
C MET A 82 -0.33 -0.55 -9.41
N ILE A 83 -0.57 0.18 -8.31
CA ILE A 83 -1.33 -0.33 -7.16
C ILE A 83 -2.75 -0.67 -7.55
N GLU A 84 -3.43 0.21 -8.29
CA GLU A 84 -4.80 -0.01 -8.77
C GLU A 84 -4.91 -1.29 -9.61
N GLU A 85 -4.04 -1.46 -10.61
CA GLU A 85 -4.01 -2.66 -11.47
C GLU A 85 -3.82 -3.94 -10.63
N LYS A 86 -2.87 -3.92 -9.70
CA LYS A 86 -2.56 -5.07 -8.84
C LYS A 86 -3.69 -5.37 -7.84
N VAL A 87 -4.37 -4.35 -7.32
CA VAL A 87 -5.55 -4.53 -6.44
C VAL A 87 -6.70 -5.18 -7.22
N ILE A 88 -6.94 -4.77 -8.47
CA ILE A 88 -7.99 -5.35 -9.32
C ILE A 88 -7.68 -6.81 -9.67
N ASP A 89 -6.42 -7.12 -10.00
CA ASP A 89 -5.96 -8.49 -10.21
C ASP A 89 -6.13 -9.35 -8.94
N LEU A 90 -5.61 -8.88 -7.80
CA LEU A 90 -5.71 -9.59 -6.53
C LEU A 90 -7.18 -9.87 -6.15
N LYS A 91 -8.05 -8.88 -6.32
CA LYS A 91 -9.50 -9.04 -6.11
C LYS A 91 -10.10 -10.14 -6.98
N THR A 92 -9.62 -10.26 -8.22
CA THR A 92 -10.10 -11.28 -9.17
C THR A 92 -9.66 -12.67 -8.74
N ARG A 93 -8.36 -12.85 -8.42
CA ARG A 93 -7.81 -14.11 -7.88
C ARG A 93 -8.51 -14.56 -6.59
N ILE A 94 -8.80 -13.62 -5.67
CA ILE A 94 -9.55 -13.91 -4.44
C ILE A 94 -10.94 -14.47 -4.77
N LYS A 95 -11.66 -13.84 -5.70
CA LYS A 95 -13.02 -14.26 -6.07
C LYS A 95 -13.06 -15.62 -6.76
N GLN A 96 -11.98 -16.01 -7.42
CA GLN A 96 -11.84 -17.29 -8.10
C GLN A 96 -11.32 -18.41 -7.19
N GLY A 97 -10.85 -18.07 -5.97
CA GLY A 97 -10.26 -19.04 -5.04
C GLY A 97 -8.85 -19.48 -5.45
N GLU A 98 -8.09 -18.58 -6.11
CA GLU A 98 -6.76 -18.85 -6.65
C GLU A 98 -5.62 -18.40 -5.72
N LEU A 99 -5.94 -18.07 -4.46
CA LEU A 99 -4.97 -17.70 -3.42
C LEU A 99 -4.88 -18.77 -2.32
#